data_AF-A0A5C6M4B2-F1
#
_entry.id   AF-A0A5C6M4B2-F1
#
_cell.length_a   1.000
_cell.length_b   1.000
_cell.length_c   1.000
_cell.angle_alpha   90.00
_cell.angle_beta   90.00
_cell.angle_gamma   90.00
#
_symmetry.space_group_name_H-M   'P 1'
#
loop_
_entity.id
_entity.type
_entity.pdbx_description
1 polymer ?
#
loop_
_entity_poly.entity_id
_entity_poly.type
_entity_poly.pdbx_seq_one_letter_code
_entity_poly.pdbx_strand_id
1 'polypeptide(L)'
;ITDQQTLSGGRNEVLFPGVFQLLDFELAVKAERDRAESTAISELEGTLAYISPEQTGRTNRRIDSRTDLFAVGVVLYKMLSGKLPFFGADDSEMVHKILTASPPSLDGFGKFPSVVVEIVNLLLEKSAENRYASALGLAHDLSKFCVHAAGGIEHLSHKETLRSQ
;
A
#
# COMPACT_ATOMS: atom_id res chain seq x y z
N ILE A 1 38.80 -31.07 -8.43
CA ILE A 1 38.20 -31.43 -7.13
C ILE A 1 37.84 -30.10 -6.47
N THR A 2 36.87 -29.37 -7.02
CA THR A 2 35.42 -29.54 -6.82
C THR A 2 35.08 -29.49 -5.33
N ASP A 3 34.59 -28.34 -4.88
CA ASP A 3 33.24 -28.34 -4.32
C ASP A 3 32.54 -26.99 -4.54
N GLN A 4 31.38 -27.07 -5.20
CA GLN A 4 30.37 -26.03 -5.27
C GLN A 4 29.38 -26.33 -4.14
N GLN A 5 29.14 -25.38 -3.23
CA GLN A 5 27.90 -25.42 -2.43
C GLN A 5 27.25 -24.03 -2.35
N THR A 6 26.23 -23.90 -3.22
CA THR A 6 24.85 -23.49 -2.91
C THR A 6 24.59 -22.06 -2.44
N LEU A 7 24.11 -21.29 -3.41
CA LEU A 7 23.31 -20.08 -3.28
C LEU A 7 22.15 -20.25 -2.28
N SER A 8 22.14 -19.45 -1.21
CA SER A 8 20.91 -19.01 -0.56
C SER A 8 20.78 -17.51 -0.80
N GLY A 9 20.24 -17.16 -1.96
CA GLY A 9 19.94 -15.79 -2.33
C GLY A 9 18.67 -15.34 -1.61
N GLY A 10 18.82 -14.79 -0.41
CA GLY A 10 17.81 -13.93 0.20
C GLY A 10 17.69 -12.66 -0.62
N ARG A 11 16.85 -12.69 -1.67
CA ARG A 11 16.60 -11.54 -2.54
C ARG A 11 15.59 -10.62 -1.88
N ASN A 12 16.06 -9.81 -0.94
CA ASN A 12 15.50 -8.50 -0.69
C ASN A 12 16.68 -7.54 -0.74
N GLU A 13 16.48 -6.37 -1.36
CA GLU A 13 17.41 -5.23 -1.41
C GLU A 13 18.32 -5.14 -2.64
N VAL A 14 17.80 -4.50 -3.70
CA VAL A 14 18.41 -3.28 -4.24
C VAL A 14 17.27 -2.34 -4.67
N LEU A 15 16.86 -1.42 -3.79
CA LEU A 15 15.93 -0.35 -4.15
C LEU A 15 16.75 0.83 -4.69
N PHE A 16 16.65 1.11 -6.00
CA PHE A 16 17.14 2.36 -6.56
C PHE A 16 16.35 3.54 -5.96
N PRO A 17 16.96 4.71 -5.71
CA PRO A 17 16.21 5.88 -5.25
C PRO A 17 15.17 6.27 -6.30
N GLY A 18 13.88 6.17 -5.95
CA GLY A 18 12.76 6.67 -6.76
C GLY A 18 11.93 5.63 -7.50
N VAL A 19 12.20 4.32 -7.38
CA VAL A 19 11.35 3.26 -7.96
C VAL A 19 10.84 2.35 -6.85
N PHE A 20 9.53 2.35 -6.63
CA PHE A 20 8.86 1.44 -5.70
C PHE A 20 8.14 0.34 -6.47
N GLN A 21 8.49 -0.91 -6.18
CA GLN A 21 7.84 -2.08 -6.75
C GLN A 21 7.06 -2.78 -5.64
N LEU A 22 5.74 -2.90 -5.80
CA LEU A 22 4.92 -3.67 -4.88
C LEU A 22 5.18 -5.15 -5.17
N LEU A 23 5.90 -5.80 -4.28
CA LEU A 23 6.25 -7.22 -4.35
C LEU A 23 5.63 -7.89 -3.13
N ASP A 24 4.42 -8.42 -3.29
CA ASP A 24 3.93 -9.64 -2.64
C ASP A 24 2.43 -9.80 -2.92
N PHE A 25 2.09 -10.78 -3.76
CA PHE A 25 0.71 -11.21 -4.02
C PHE A 25 0.50 -12.68 -3.61
N GLU A 26 1.34 -13.23 -2.72
CA GLU A 26 1.27 -14.65 -2.32
C GLU A 26 -0.08 -15.05 -1.69
N LEU A 27 -0.89 -14.09 -1.24
CA LEU A 27 -2.24 -14.31 -0.70
C LEU A 27 -3.36 -13.80 -1.63
N ALA A 28 -3.04 -13.44 -2.88
CA ALA A 28 -4.04 -13.01 -3.86
C ALA A 28 -4.89 -14.21 -4.30
N VAL A 29 -5.96 -14.48 -3.56
CA VAL A 29 -6.94 -15.50 -3.92
C VAL A 29 -7.86 -14.92 -4.99
N LYS A 30 -7.88 -15.54 -6.17
CA LYS A 30 -8.89 -15.30 -7.19
C LYS A 30 -10.26 -15.55 -6.53
N ALA A 31 -11.14 -14.56 -6.51
CA ALA A 31 -12.47 -14.65 -5.88
C ALA A 31 -13.37 -15.65 -6.63
N GLU A 32 -13.06 -16.94 -6.52
CA GLU A 32 -13.95 -18.02 -6.90
C GLU A 32 -14.91 -18.29 -5.75
N ARG A 33 -16.15 -18.49 -6.15
CA ARG A 33 -17.36 -18.19 -5.40
C ARG A 33 -17.66 -19.31 -4.41
N ASP A 34 -16.85 -19.48 -3.38
CA ASP A 34 -17.19 -20.36 -2.26
C ASP A 34 -16.88 -19.69 -0.93
N ARG A 35 -17.75 -19.98 0.05
CA ARG A 35 -17.87 -19.34 1.35
C ARG A 35 -16.50 -19.03 1.96
N ALA A 36 -16.22 -17.75 2.20
CA ALA A 36 -15.15 -17.33 3.09
C ALA A 36 -15.50 -17.83 4.50
N GLU A 37 -15.06 -19.04 4.82
CA GLU A 37 -14.93 -19.48 6.19
C GLU A 37 -13.99 -18.50 6.88
N SER A 38 -14.47 -17.96 8.00
CA SER A 38 -13.80 -17.01 8.86
C SER A 38 -12.41 -17.53 9.24
N THR A 39 -11.39 -17.16 8.48
CA THR A 39 -9.99 -17.43 8.85
C THR A 39 -9.73 -16.75 10.18
N ALA A 40 -9.39 -17.53 11.20
CA ALA A 40 -9.28 -17.07 12.57
C ALA A 40 -8.30 -15.89 12.68
N ILE A 41 -8.78 -14.82 13.30
CA ILE A 41 -8.15 -13.49 13.40
C ILE A 41 -6.84 -13.52 14.23
N SER A 42 -6.57 -14.61 14.97
CA SER A 42 -5.55 -14.66 16.02
C SER A 42 -4.10 -14.89 15.57
N GLU A 43 -3.82 -15.22 14.30
CA GLU A 43 -2.44 -15.32 13.77
C GLU A 43 -2.00 -14.06 12.99
N LEU A 44 -2.81 -13.00 13.04
CA LEU A 44 -2.86 -11.92 12.05
C LEU A 44 -2.54 -10.51 12.60
N GLU A 45 -1.77 -10.38 13.69
CA GLU A 45 -1.41 -9.05 14.25
C GLU A 45 -0.79 -8.12 13.19
N GLY A 46 -0.04 -8.66 12.22
CA GLY A 46 0.49 -7.91 11.08
C GLY A 46 -0.49 -7.66 9.94
N THR A 47 -1.50 -8.50 9.76
CA THR A 47 -2.41 -8.48 8.60
C THR A 47 -3.69 -7.68 8.88
N LEU A 48 -4.15 -7.61 10.14
CA LEU A 48 -5.29 -6.77 10.52
C LEU A 48 -5.09 -5.30 10.14
N ALA A 49 -3.84 -4.83 10.14
CA ALA A 49 -3.52 -3.47 9.69
C ALA A 49 -3.89 -3.19 8.23
N TYR A 50 -4.02 -4.23 7.40
CA TYR A 50 -4.24 -4.15 5.96
C TYR A 50 -5.65 -4.60 5.53
N ILE A 51 -6.48 -5.11 6.45
CA ILE A 51 -7.83 -5.56 6.09
C ILE A 51 -8.74 -4.40 5.72
N SER A 52 -9.56 -4.61 4.70
CA SER A 52 -10.61 -3.66 4.32
C SER A 52 -11.80 -3.71 5.28
N PRO A 53 -12.64 -2.65 5.33
CA PRO A 53 -13.88 -2.63 6.10
C PRO A 53 -14.77 -3.85 5.84
N GLU A 54 -14.94 -4.26 4.58
CA GLU A 54 -15.74 -5.41 4.18
C GLU A 54 -15.16 -6.77 4.59
N GLN A 55 -13.83 -6.88 4.74
CA GLN A 55 -13.19 -8.09 5.28
C GLN A 55 -13.43 -8.28 6.78
N THR A 56 -13.86 -7.25 7.51
CA THR A 56 -14.20 -7.38 8.93
C THR A 56 -15.46 -8.21 9.19
N GLY A 57 -16.24 -8.50 8.14
CA GLY A 57 -17.55 -9.15 8.23
C GLY A 57 -18.65 -8.27 8.86
N ARG A 58 -18.36 -7.00 9.17
CA ARG A 58 -19.28 -6.07 9.83
C ARG A 58 -19.95 -5.07 8.88
N THR A 59 -19.65 -5.15 7.59
CA THR A 59 -20.37 -4.40 6.55
C THR A 59 -21.32 -5.33 5.80
N ASN A 60 -22.43 -4.80 5.28
CA ASN A 60 -23.36 -5.59 4.45
C ASN A 60 -22.87 -5.72 2.99
N ARG A 61 -21.56 -5.64 2.78
CA ARG A 61 -20.94 -5.63 1.46
C ARG A 61 -20.12 -6.90 1.26
N ARG A 62 -20.20 -7.48 0.06
CA ARG A 62 -19.36 -8.62 -0.34
C ARG A 62 -17.94 -8.16 -0.66
N ILE A 63 -16.97 -9.00 -0.32
CA ILE A 63 -15.57 -8.82 -0.70
C ILE A 63 -15.44 -8.91 -2.23
N ASP A 64 -14.71 -7.96 -2.81
CA ASP A 64 -14.35 -7.91 -4.23
C ASP A 64 -12.93 -7.35 -4.40
N SER A 65 -12.46 -7.17 -5.64
CA SER A 65 -11.10 -6.69 -5.93
C SER A 65 -10.77 -5.31 -5.34
N ARG A 66 -11.76 -4.53 -4.88
CA ARG A 66 -11.50 -3.23 -4.24
C ARG A 66 -10.97 -3.40 -2.83
N THR A 67 -11.16 -4.57 -2.21
CA THR A 67 -10.49 -4.94 -0.96
C THR A 67 -8.98 -4.83 -1.09
N ASP A 68 -8.39 -5.35 -2.17
CA ASP A 68 -6.96 -5.24 -2.42
C ASP A 68 -6.52 -3.79 -2.61
N LEU A 69 -7.37 -2.95 -3.22
CA LEU A 69 -7.11 -1.52 -3.36
C LEU A 69 -7.03 -0.79 -2.01
N PHE A 70 -7.83 -1.22 -1.02
CA PHE A 70 -7.71 -0.69 0.34
C PHE A 70 -6.36 -1.05 0.96
N ALA A 71 -5.95 -2.32 0.85
CA ALA A 71 -4.64 -2.78 1.33
C ALA A 71 -3.48 -2.01 0.67
N VAL A 72 -3.56 -1.76 -0.64
CA VAL A 72 -2.62 -0.89 -1.37
C VAL A 72 -2.61 0.53 -0.79
N GLY A 73 -3.77 1.09 -0.46
CA GLY A 73 -3.87 2.38 0.23
C GLY A 73 -3.14 2.41 1.57
N VAL A 74 -3.28 1.34 2.37
CA VAL A 74 -2.56 1.20 3.65
C VAL A 74 -1.05 1.14 3.44
N VAL A 75 -0.59 0.37 2.45
CA VAL A 75 0.83 0.27 2.09
C VAL A 75 1.38 1.63 1.66
N LEU A 76 0.71 2.32 0.73
CA LEU A 76 1.12 3.64 0.26
C LEU A 76 1.18 4.66 1.41
N TYR A 77 0.16 4.67 2.28
CA TYR A 77 0.16 5.53 3.46
C TYR A 77 1.38 5.26 4.36
N LYS A 78 1.69 3.98 4.61
CA LYS A 78 2.84 3.57 5.43
C LYS A 78 4.16 3.94 4.80
N MET A 79 4.29 3.84 3.49
CA MET A 79 5.50 4.24 2.77
C MET A 79 5.74 5.74 2.82
N LEU A 80 4.68 6.55 2.76
CA LEU A 80 4.77 8.01 2.81
C LEU A 80 5.00 8.53 4.22
N SER A 81 4.33 7.95 5.22
CA SER A 81 4.34 8.44 6.61
C SER A 81 5.29 7.70 7.54
N GLY A 82 5.76 6.51 7.15
CA GLY A 82 6.44 5.56 8.04
C GLY A 82 5.52 4.90 9.08
N LYS A 83 4.21 5.17 9.06
CA LYS A 83 3.23 4.72 10.08
C LYS A 83 2.01 4.08 9.44
N LEU A 84 1.30 3.23 10.18
CA LEU A 84 0.01 2.71 9.74
C LEU A 84 -1.09 3.79 9.85
N PRO A 85 -2.05 3.82 8.92
CA PRO A 85 -3.17 4.76 8.97
C PRO A 85 -4.13 4.46 10.13
N PHE A 86 -4.24 3.19 10.53
CA PHE A 86 -5.10 2.74 11.61
C PHE A 86 -4.29 1.88 12.58
N PHE A 87 -4.53 2.09 13.88
CA PHE A 87 -3.91 1.33 14.97
C PHE A 87 -4.84 1.38 16.18
N GLY A 88 -5.14 0.23 16.79
CA GLY A 88 -5.90 0.11 18.04
C GLY A 88 -5.08 -0.56 19.13
N ALA A 89 -5.45 -0.37 20.40
CA ALA A 89 -4.84 -1.06 21.53
C ALA A 89 -5.18 -2.57 21.56
N ASP A 90 -6.27 -2.95 20.90
CA ASP A 90 -6.71 -4.33 20.69
C ASP A 90 -7.43 -4.50 19.34
N ASP A 91 -7.73 -5.74 18.97
CA ASP A 91 -8.39 -6.10 17.71
C ASP A 91 -9.75 -5.42 17.53
N SER A 92 -10.52 -5.24 18.61
CA SER A 92 -11.84 -4.62 18.53
C SER A 92 -11.72 -3.13 18.24
N GLU A 93 -10.80 -2.43 18.90
CA GLU A 93 -10.50 -1.03 18.62
C GLU A 93 -9.91 -0.86 17.22
N MET A 94 -9.03 -1.76 16.79
CA MET A 94 -8.47 -1.77 15.44
C MET A 94 -9.57 -1.89 14.39
N VAL A 95 -10.47 -2.88 14.53
CA VAL A 95 -11.62 -3.05 13.63
C VAL A 95 -12.53 -1.83 13.66
N HIS A 96 -12.80 -1.27 14.84
CA HIS A 96 -13.60 -0.05 14.95
C HIS A 96 -12.97 1.09 14.13
N LYS A 97 -11.66 1.33 14.26
CA LYS A 97 -10.94 2.35 13.49
C LYS A 97 -10.95 2.07 11.98
N ILE A 98 -10.79 0.81 11.58
CA ILE A 98 -10.88 0.41 10.17
C ILE A 98 -12.27 0.75 9.62
N LEU A 99 -13.34 0.57 10.39
CA LEU A 99 -14.71 0.84 9.96
C LEU A 99 -15.09 2.33 9.96
N THR A 100 -14.57 3.14 10.89
CA THR A 100 -15.13 4.48 11.17
C THR A 100 -14.15 5.63 11.05
N ALA A 101 -12.85 5.41 11.27
CA ALA A 101 -11.88 6.50 11.37
C ALA A 101 -11.30 6.88 10.00
N SER A 102 -11.17 8.18 9.73
CA SER A 102 -10.34 8.65 8.60
C SER A 102 -8.85 8.47 8.91
N PRO A 103 -7.99 8.23 7.89
CA PRO A 103 -6.55 8.18 8.11
C PRO A 103 -6.04 9.56 8.57
N PRO A 104 -5.03 9.63 9.46
CA PRO A 104 -4.41 10.90 9.83
C PRO A 104 -3.81 11.62 8.61
N SER A 105 -3.89 12.95 8.56
CA SER A 105 -3.35 13.72 7.42
C SER A 105 -1.86 13.45 7.20
N LEU A 106 -1.47 13.33 5.93
CA LEU A 106 -0.08 13.18 5.51
C LEU A 106 0.72 14.49 5.65
N ASP A 107 0.07 15.64 5.83
CA ASP A 107 0.74 16.96 5.93
C ASP A 107 1.76 17.03 7.08
N GLY A 108 1.55 16.24 8.14
CA GLY A 108 2.45 16.16 9.29
C GLY A 108 3.71 15.31 9.08
N PHE A 109 3.81 14.60 7.95
CA PHE A 109 4.90 13.67 7.66
C PHE A 109 5.84 14.14 6.53
N GLY A 110 5.40 15.12 5.73
CA GLY A 110 6.18 15.66 4.64
C GLY A 110 5.34 16.50 3.69
N LYS A 111 5.99 17.09 2.68
CA LYS A 111 5.30 17.76 1.58
C LYS A 111 5.12 16.77 0.43
N PHE A 112 3.91 16.28 0.27
CA PHE A 112 3.54 15.40 -0.83
C PHE A 112 2.71 16.17 -1.87
N PRO A 113 2.82 15.83 -3.16
CA PRO A 113 1.92 16.35 -4.18
C PRO A 113 0.46 16.04 -3.83
N SER A 114 -0.45 17.01 -4.01
CA SER A 114 -1.86 16.86 -3.64
C SER A 114 -2.50 15.63 -4.25
N VAL A 115 -2.18 15.32 -5.51
CA VAL A 115 -2.66 14.13 -6.23
C VAL A 115 -2.29 12.82 -5.52
N VAL A 116 -1.10 12.72 -4.92
CA VAL A 116 -0.69 11.50 -4.19
C VAL A 116 -1.51 11.35 -2.91
N VAL A 117 -1.75 12.45 -2.20
CA VAL A 117 -2.58 12.47 -0.99
C VAL A 117 -4.03 12.11 -1.33
N GLU A 118 -4.56 12.64 -2.43
CA GLU A 118 -5.90 12.32 -2.94
C GLU A 118 -6.05 10.84 -3.30
N ILE A 119 -5.06 10.26 -4.00
CA ILE A 119 -5.05 8.82 -4.32
C ILE A 119 -5.10 7.98 -3.05
N VAL A 120 -4.27 8.29 -2.05
CA VAL A 120 -4.25 7.55 -0.79
C VAL A 120 -5.58 7.67 -0.06
N ASN A 121 -6.17 8.86 -0.01
CA ASN A 121 -7.47 9.07 0.61
C ASN A 121 -8.58 8.27 -0.10
N LEU A 122 -8.60 8.28 -1.43
CA LEU A 122 -9.56 7.49 -2.22
C LEU A 122 -9.41 5.99 -2.00
N LEU A 123 -8.18 5.48 -1.87
CA LEU A 123 -7.96 4.06 -1.58
C LEU A 123 -8.41 3.68 -0.17
N LEU A 124 -8.32 4.60 0.78
CA LEU A 124 -8.69 4.40 2.19
C LEU A 124 -10.15 4.76 2.52
N GLU A 125 -10.96 5.06 1.51
CA GLU A 125 -12.41 5.23 1.65
C GLU A 125 -13.06 3.97 2.23
N LYS A 126 -13.95 4.18 3.21
CA LYS A 126 -14.59 3.07 3.94
C LYS A 126 -15.55 2.31 3.06
N SER A 127 -16.36 3.05 2.31
CA SER A 127 -17.23 2.53 1.27
C SER A 127 -16.39 2.14 0.05
N ALA A 128 -16.43 0.87 -0.36
CA ALA A 128 -15.66 0.44 -1.53
C ALA A 128 -16.16 1.10 -2.82
N GLU A 129 -17.42 1.52 -2.84
CA GLU A 129 -18.07 2.27 -3.91
C GLU A 129 -17.39 3.61 -4.18
N ASN A 130 -16.82 4.23 -3.14
CA ASN A 130 -16.12 5.51 -3.22
C ASN A 130 -14.64 5.36 -3.60
N ARG A 131 -14.10 4.14 -3.55
CA ARG A 131 -12.73 3.85 -3.99
C ARG A 131 -12.65 3.81 -5.51
N TYR A 132 -11.41 3.68 -5.99
CA TYR A 132 -11.14 3.28 -7.37
C TYR A 132 -11.94 2.05 -7.78
N ALA A 133 -12.54 2.12 -8.97
CA ALA A 133 -13.34 1.03 -9.50
C ALA A 133 -12.50 -0.21 -9.86
N SER A 134 -11.22 -0.01 -10.20
CA SER A 134 -10.29 -1.07 -10.59
C SER A 134 -8.83 -0.67 -10.37
N ALA A 135 -7.95 -1.68 -10.29
CA ALA A 135 -6.50 -1.49 -10.25
C ALA A 135 -5.96 -0.77 -11.49
N LEU A 136 -6.60 -0.94 -12.65
CA LEU A 136 -6.22 -0.22 -13.88
C LEU A 136 -6.45 1.29 -13.75
N GLY A 137 -7.55 1.70 -13.11
CA GLY A 137 -7.82 3.12 -12.83
C GLY A 137 -6.77 3.73 -11.90
N LEU A 138 -6.41 3.00 -10.84
CA LEU A 138 -5.33 3.40 -9.94
C LEU A 138 -3.99 3.51 -10.68
N ALA A 139 -3.61 2.49 -11.46
CA ALA A 139 -2.34 2.46 -12.18
C ALA A 139 -2.22 3.62 -13.19
N HIS A 140 -3.31 3.94 -13.88
CA HIS A 140 -3.37 5.08 -14.78
C HIS A 140 -3.06 6.40 -14.07
N ASP A 141 -3.68 6.66 -12.92
CA ASP A 141 -3.44 7.90 -12.16
C ASP A 141 -2.03 7.95 -11.55
N LEU A 142 -1.52 6.82 -11.04
CA LEU A 142 -0.14 6.71 -10.57
C LEU A 142 0.89 6.92 -11.70
N SER A 143 0.62 6.40 -12.90
CA SER A 143 1.53 6.52 -14.04
C SER A 143 1.69 7.97 -14.52
N LYS A 144 0.60 8.75 -14.50
CA LYS A 144 0.64 10.18 -14.83
C LYS A 144 1.57 10.93 -13.89
N PHE A 145 1.69 10.50 -12.64
CA PHE A 145 2.61 11.08 -11.68
C PHE A 145 4.06 10.60 -11.86
N CYS A 146 4.28 9.29 -12.03
CA CYS A 146 5.63 8.73 -12.16
C CYS A 146 6.38 9.27 -13.39
N VAL A 147 5.68 9.52 -14.50
CA VAL A 147 6.28 10.12 -15.71
C VAL A 147 6.74 11.57 -15.47
N HIS A 148 6.05 12.33 -14.60
CA HIS A 148 6.46 13.69 -14.25
C HIS A 148 7.64 13.73 -13.26
N ALA A 149 7.76 12.75 -12.37
CA ALA A 149 8.89 12.64 -11.45
C ALA A 149 10.20 12.31 -12.18
N ALA A 150 10.15 11.43 -13.20
CA ALA A 150 11.32 11.06 -14.01
C ALA A 150 11.90 12.25 -14.81
N GLY A 151 11.07 13.18 -15.28
CA GLY A 151 11.52 14.41 -15.95
C GLY A 151 12.25 15.41 -15.04
N GLY A 152 12.14 15.26 -13.71
CA GLY A 152 12.86 16.07 -12.72
C GLY A 152 14.21 15.50 -12.29
N ILE A 153 14.47 14.21 -12.54
CA ILE A 153 15.71 13.55 -12.11
C ILE A 153 16.88 13.89 -13.05
N GLU A 154 16.64 14.16 -14.33
CA GLU A 154 17.71 14.57 -15.26
C GLU A 154 18.39 15.90 -14.88
N HIS A 155 17.70 16.77 -14.13
CA HIS A 155 18.21 18.11 -13.81
C HIS A 155 19.12 18.18 -12.57
N LEU A 156 19.19 17.09 -11.79
CA LEU A 156 20.04 17.00 -10.58
C LEU A 156 21.43 16.41 -10.85
N SER A 157 21.64 15.73 -11.98
CA SER A 157 22.95 15.17 -12.35
C SER A 157 24.00 16.24 -12.73
N HIS A 158 23.59 17.47 -13.06
CA HIS A 158 24.52 18.50 -13.55
C HIS A 158 25.03 19.49 -12.48
N LYS A 159 24.59 19.40 -11.22
CA LYS A 159 24.99 20.37 -10.18
C LYS A 159 26.08 19.90 -9.23
N GLU A 160 26.49 18.63 -9.27
CA GLU A 160 27.56 18.12 -8.37
C GLU A 160 28.98 18.17 -8.96
N THR A 161 29.16 18.53 -10.24
CA THR A 161 30.48 18.57 -10.88
C THR A 161 31.24 19.91 -10.73
N LEU A 162 30.69 20.92 -10.04
CA LEU A 162 31.33 22.25 -9.92
C LEU A 162 31.69 22.70 -8.49
N ARG A 163 31.96 21.75 -7.59
CA ARG A 163 32.62 22.03 -6.30
C ARG A 163 33.85 21.15 -6.10
N SER A 164 34.87 21.36 -6.93
CA SER A 164 36.27 21.10 -6.60
C SER A 164 37.14 21.90 -7.58
N GLN A 165 37.34 23.17 -7.25
CA GLN A 165 38.57 23.90 -7.54
C GLN A 165 39.26 24.15 -6.19
#